data_AF-A0A1V1PQA9-F1
#
_entry.id   AF-A0A1V1PQA9-F1
#
_cell.length_a   1.000
_cell.length_b   1.000
_cell.length_c   1.000
_cell.angle_alpha   90.00
_cell.angle_beta   90.00
_cell.angle_gamma   90.00
#
_symmetry.space_group_name_H-M   'P 1'
#
loop_
_entity.id
_entity.type
_entity.pdbx_description
1 polymer ?
#
loop_
_entity_poly.entity_id
_entity_poly.type
_entity_poly.pdbx_seq_one_letter_code
_entity_poly.pdbx_strand_id
1 'polypeptide(L)' 'MSIDERIPNLSDQELTRLHDNALRLRDSGAVGQRTEAERVLPLIDAELAERRARAPARPPRKAPVRKKKA' A
#
# COMPACT_ATOMS: atom_id res chain seq x y z
N MET A 1 -0.15 -20.84 -4.74
CA MET A 1 0.42 -19.65 -4.09
C MET A 1 -0.70 -18.89 -3.41
N SER A 2 -0.58 -18.73 -2.10
CA SER A 2 -1.51 -17.91 -1.32
C SER A 2 -1.18 -16.42 -1.52
N ILE A 3 -2.13 -15.54 -1.19
CA ILE A 3 -1.94 -14.09 -1.36
C ILE A 3 -0.83 -13.55 -0.44
N ASP A 4 -0.68 -14.14 0.74
CA ASP A 4 0.34 -13.83 1.75
C ASP A 4 1.76 -14.01 1.24
N GLU A 5 2.04 -15.09 0.49
CA GLU A 5 3.35 -15.32 -0.13
C GLU A 5 3.71 -14.26 -1.19
N ARG A 6 2.70 -13.59 -1.75
CA ARG A 6 2.89 -12.60 -2.82
C ARG A 6 3.09 -11.18 -2.28
N ILE A 7 2.56 -10.86 -1.10
CA ILE A 7 2.58 -9.51 -0.50
C ILE A 7 3.98 -8.85 -0.56
N PRO A 8 5.08 -9.52 -0.14
CA PRO A 8 6.41 -8.90 -0.15
C PRO A 8 6.89 -8.51 -1.56
N ASN A 9 6.41 -9.21 -2.59
CA ASN A 9 6.83 -9.04 -3.98
C ASN A 9 5.96 -8.04 -4.76
N LEU A 10 4.86 -7.57 -4.19
CA LEU A 10 4.00 -6.58 -4.84
C LEU A 10 4.65 -5.19 -4.83
N SER A 11 4.42 -4.39 -5.86
CA SER A 11 4.77 -2.97 -5.84
C SER A 11 3.88 -2.17 -4.88
N ASP A 12 4.27 -0.95 -4.52
CA ASP A 12 3.47 -0.09 -3.63
C ASP A 12 2.06 0.18 -4.19
N GLN A 13 1.97 0.36 -5.52
CA GLN A 13 0.69 0.55 -6.19
C GLN A 13 -0.19 -0.71 -6.10
N GLU A 14 0.42 -1.89 -6.27
CA GLU A 14 -0.30 -3.16 -6.16
C GLU A 14 -0.74 -3.44 -4.72
N LEU A 15 0.09 -3.15 -3.72
CA LEU A 15 -0.28 -3.25 -2.30
C LEU A 15 -1.43 -2.31 -1.95
N THR A 16 -1.39 -1.07 -2.43
CA THR A 16 -2.49 -0.11 -2.20
C THR A 16 -3.80 -0.62 -2.81
N ARG A 17 -3.76 -1.11 -4.06
CA ARG A 17 -4.95 -1.69 -4.70
C ARG A 17 -5.44 -2.94 -3.98
N LEU A 18 -4.53 -3.79 -3.53
CA LEU A 18 -4.86 -4.99 -2.78
C LEU A 18 -5.53 -4.65 -1.45
N HIS A 19 -5.02 -3.65 -0.73
CA HIS A 19 -5.60 -3.11 0.50
C HIS A 19 -7.02 -2.59 0.26
N ASP A 20 -7.23 -1.73 -0.75
CA ASP A 20 -8.55 -1.16 -1.05
C ASP A 20 -9.58 -2.24 -1.42
N ASN A 21 -9.15 -3.25 -2.18
CA ASN A 21 -10.00 -4.38 -2.53
C ASN A 21 -10.31 -5.25 -1.31
N ALA A 22 -9.32 -5.51 -0.44
CA ALA A 22 -9.53 -6.27 0.79
C ALA A 22 -10.50 -5.55 1.74
N LEU A 23 -10.39 -4.22 1.88
CA LEU A 23 -11.37 -3.43 2.64
C LEU A 23 -12.79 -3.57 2.09
N ARG A 24 -12.96 -3.45 0.76
CA ARG A 24 -14.27 -3.64 0.13
C ARG A 24 -14.82 -5.05 0.36
N LEU A 25 -13.97 -6.07 0.25
CA LEU A 25 -14.37 -7.46 0.46
C LEU A 25 -14.73 -7.75 1.93
N ARG A 26 -14.04 -7.14 2.90
CA ARG A 26 -14.40 -7.19 4.32
C ARG A 26 -15.80 -6.62 4.57
N ASP A 27 -16.12 -5.52 3.91
CA ASP A 27 -17.36 -4.79 4.19
C ASP A 27 -18.57 -5.36 3.42
N SER A 28 -18.40 -5.77 2.16
CA SER A 28 -19.50 -6.18 1.27
C SER A 28 -19.35 -7.56 0.63
N GLY A 29 -18.30 -8.32 0.97
CA GLY A 29 -18.04 -9.62 0.36
C GLY A 29 -18.90 -10.76 0.89
N ALA A 30 -18.89 -11.89 0.17
CA ALA A 30 -19.41 -13.16 0.67
C ALA A 30 -18.65 -13.60 1.93
N VAL A 31 -19.22 -14.50 2.74
CA VAL A 31 -18.64 -14.93 4.03
C VAL A 31 -17.17 -15.33 3.88
N GLY A 32 -16.82 -16.18 2.91
CA GLY A 32 -15.42 -16.58 2.68
C GLY A 32 -14.50 -15.43 2.23
N GLN A 33 -15.03 -14.45 1.49
CA GLN A 33 -14.27 -13.27 1.08
C GLN A 33 -14.00 -12.34 2.26
N ARG A 34 -14.98 -12.19 3.17
CA ARG A 34 -14.83 -11.41 4.40
C ARG A 34 -13.79 -12.04 5.31
N THR A 35 -13.87 -13.34 5.55
CA THR A 35 -12.90 -14.08 6.35
C THR A 35 -11.49 -13.99 5.78
N GLU A 36 -11.33 -14.13 4.46
CA GLU A 36 -10.02 -13.97 3.83
C GLU A 36 -9.52 -12.52 3.89
N ALA A 37 -10.39 -11.54 3.70
CA ALA A 37 -10.02 -10.13 3.86
C ALA A 37 -9.57 -9.79 5.28
N GLU A 38 -10.28 -10.29 6.30
CA GLU A 38 -9.89 -10.14 7.71
C GLU A 38 -8.54 -10.79 8.01
N ARG A 39 -8.23 -11.93 7.38
CA ARG A 39 -6.92 -12.60 7.50
C ARG A 39 -5.79 -11.80 6.86
N VAL A 40 -6.05 -11.18 5.70
CA VAL A 40 -5.00 -10.62 4.83
C VAL A 40 -4.74 -9.14 5.09
N LEU A 41 -5.75 -8.37 5.51
CA LEU A 41 -5.61 -6.93 5.81
C LEU A 41 -4.43 -6.63 6.75
N PRO A 42 -4.25 -7.32 7.90
CA PRO A 42 -3.13 -7.06 8.79
C PRO A 42 -1.75 -7.28 8.14
N LEU A 43 -1.65 -8.21 7.19
CA LEU A 43 -0.40 -8.50 6.48
C LEU A 43 -0.04 -7.39 5.49
N ILE A 44 -1.05 -6.85 4.80
CA ILE A 44 -0.86 -5.72 3.88
C ILE A 44 -0.47 -4.46 4.66
N ASP A 45 -1.13 -4.20 5.78
CA ASP A 45 -0.85 -3.05 6.64
C ASP A 45 0.57 -3.09 7.21
N ALA A 46 1.01 -4.27 7.67
CA ALA A 46 2.38 -4.48 8.14
C ALA A 46 3.40 -4.17 7.04
N GLU A 47 3.24 -4.70 5.83
CA GLU A 47 4.16 -4.45 4.72
C GLU A 47 4.18 -2.97 4.30
N LEU A 48 3.02 -2.31 4.22
CA LEU A 48 2.94 -0.87 3.92
C LEU A 48 3.64 -0.03 5.00
N ALA A 49 3.47 -0.39 6.28
CA ALA A 49 4.14 0.28 7.39
C ALA A 49 5.66 0.07 7.33
N GLU A 50 6.12 -1.15 7.05
CA GLU A 50 7.55 -1.44 6.89
C GLU A 50 8.17 -0.66 5.73
N ARG A 51 7.49 -0.57 4.58
CA ARG A 51 7.97 0.23 3.45
C ARG A 51 8.07 1.69 3.78
N ARG A 52 7.08 2.23 4.51
CA ARG A 52 7.11 3.62 4.97
C ARG A 52 8.26 3.86 5.95
N ALA A 53 8.57 2.89 6.81
CA ALA A 53 9.70 2.96 7.73
C ALA A 53 11.06 2.82 7.00
N ARG A 54 11.13 2.02 5.93
CA ARG A 54 12.33 1.86 5.08
C ARG A 54 12.57 3.03 4.14
N ALA A 55 11.53 3.79 3.78
CA ALA A 55 11.67 4.92 2.88
C ALA A 55 12.57 6.01 3.51
N PRO A 56 13.71 6.38 2.88
CA PRO A 56 14.53 7.46 3.38
C PRO A 56 13.71 8.75 3.36
N ALA A 57 13.83 9.55 4.43
CA ALA A 57 13.16 10.85 4.53
C ALA A 57 13.42 11.65 3.25
N ARG A 58 12.36 11.86 2.44
CA ARG A 58 12.46 12.60 1.18
C ARG A 58 13.05 13.99 1.50
N PRO A 59 14.21 14.37 0.93
CA PRO A 59 14.74 15.69 1.15
C PRO A 59 13.73 16.72 0.61
N PRO A 60 13.52 17.85 1.30
CA PRO A 60 12.57 18.87 0.88
C PRO A 60 12.94 19.32 -0.53
N ARG A 61 12.02 19.16 -1.49
CA ARG A 61 12.18 19.63 -2.86
C ARG A 61 12.36 21.15 -2.82
N LYS A 62 13.58 21.64 -3.11
CA LYS A 62 13.83 23.07 -3.30
C LYS A 62 12.99 23.56 -4.48
N ALA A 63 12.18 24.58 -4.23
CA ALA A 63 11.32 25.21 -5.24
C ALA A 63 12.18 25.75 -6.42
N PRO A 64 11.70 25.64 -7.67
CA PRO A 64 12.43 26.16 -8.81
C PRO A 64 12.45 27.70 -8.74
N VAL A 65 13.65 28.28 -8.64
CA VAL A 65 13.87 29.72 -8.73
C VAL A 65 13.56 30.15 -10.17
N ARG A 66 12.42 30.83 -10.38
CA ARG A 66 12.10 31.49 -11.65
C ARG A 66 13.14 32.58 -11.91
N LYS A 67 14.03 32.37 -12.87
CA LYS A 67 14.88 33.45 -13.41
C LYS A 67 14.00 34.38 -14.24
N LYS A 68 13.78 35.61 -13.75
CA LYS A 68 13.18 36.71 -14.50
C LYS A 68 14.21 37.18 -15.55
N LYS A 69 13.86 37.11 -16.84
CA LYS A 69 14.68 37.68 -17.92
C LYS A 69 14.57 39.22 -17.86
N ALA A 70 15.73 39.88 -17.98
CA ALA A 70 15.88 41.31 -18.18
C ALA A 70 15.58 41.67 -19.64
#